data_AF-A0A2G9M797-F1
#
_entry.id   AF-A0A2G9M797-F1
#
_cell.length_a   1.000
_cell.length_b   1.000
_cell.length_c   1.000
_cell.angle_alpha   90.00
_cell.angle_beta   90.00
_cell.angle_gamma   90.00
#
_symmetry.space_group_name_H-M   'P 1'
#
loop_
_entity.id
_entity.type
_entity.pdbx_description
1 polymer ?
#
loop_
_entity_poly.entity_id
_entity_poly.type
_entity_poly.pdbx_seq_one_letter_code
_entity_poly.pdbx_strand_id
1 'polypeptide(L)'
;MIPELLEALTTDSLFQEWQQRHGSASLSHFFAQINAKLELKSSWEIGYYEKDADKITVFRQLDHGFEIKPADDVFKKDDAVVEQLSLDSLNVHFEKAQEIAREKFPELFPKETLGDGFVILQAFKEQVLWNFTVISKSLQFLNVKIGADSGNVESHQAVSLVQS
;
A
#
# COMPACT_ATOMS: atom_id res chain seq x y z
N MET A 1 11.43 0.85 -9.78
CA MET A 1 10.21 0.02 -9.73
C MET A 1 8.93 0.85 -9.56
N ILE A 2 8.66 1.54 -8.43
CA ILE A 2 7.41 2.34 -8.29
C ILE A 2 7.32 3.54 -9.25
N PRO A 3 8.37 4.36 -9.44
CA PRO A 3 8.32 5.48 -10.40
C PRO A 3 8.06 5.01 -11.84
N GLU A 4 8.71 3.92 -12.24
CA GLU A 4 8.55 3.32 -13.58
C GLU A 4 7.14 2.76 -13.79
N LEU A 5 6.54 2.16 -12.76
CA LEU A 5 5.17 1.68 -12.82
C LEU A 5 4.17 2.84 -12.99
N LEU A 6 4.39 3.93 -12.26
CA LEU A 6 3.56 5.13 -12.38
C LEU A 6 3.70 5.73 -13.78
N GLU A 7 4.92 5.84 -14.30
CA GLU A 7 5.19 6.31 -15.65
C GLU A 7 4.46 5.44 -16.68
N ALA A 8 4.59 4.12 -16.59
CA ALA A 8 3.90 3.18 -17.47
C ALA A 8 2.38 3.36 -17.42
N LEU A 9 1.79 3.53 -16.23
CA LEU A 9 0.36 3.81 -16.08
C LEU A 9 -0.02 5.15 -16.73
N THR A 10 0.76 6.21 -16.53
CA THR A 10 0.45 7.53 -17.13
C THR A 10 0.54 7.56 -18.66
N THR A 11 1.34 6.66 -19.23
CA THR A 11 1.41 6.47 -20.69
C THR A 11 0.31 5.56 -21.26
N ASP A 12 -0.40 4.82 -20.40
CA ASP A 12 -1.45 3.90 -20.83
C ASP A 12 -2.71 4.66 -21.27
N SER A 13 -3.27 4.28 -22.43
CA SER A 13 -4.43 4.95 -23.00
C SER A 13 -5.67 4.86 -22.10
N LEU A 14 -5.85 3.75 -21.38
CA LEU A 14 -6.99 3.57 -20.49
C LEU A 14 -6.89 4.49 -19.26
N PHE A 15 -5.68 4.72 -18.75
CA PHE A 15 -5.49 5.69 -17.67
C PHE A 15 -5.73 7.12 -18.14
N GLN A 16 -5.23 7.49 -19.32
CA GLN A 16 -5.46 8.84 -19.88
C GLN A 16 -6.94 9.13 -20.12
N GLU A 17 -7.69 8.15 -20.67
CA GLU A 17 -9.13 8.28 -20.84
C GLU A 17 -9.87 8.39 -19.51
N TRP A 18 -9.45 7.60 -18.52
CA TRP A 18 -10.02 7.66 -17.17
C TRP A 18 -9.72 9.01 -16.48
N GLN A 19 -8.48 9.49 -16.55
CA GLN A 19 -8.05 10.73 -15.91
C GLN A 19 -8.76 11.97 -16.50
N GLN A 20 -9.10 11.95 -17.78
CA GLN A 20 -9.92 13.01 -18.39
C GLN A 20 -11.33 13.09 -17.79
N ARG A 21 -11.89 11.95 -17.35
CA ARG A 21 -13.21 11.88 -16.72
C ARG A 21 -13.15 12.12 -15.20
N HIS A 22 -12.02 11.79 -14.59
CA HIS A 22 -11.77 11.81 -13.14
C HIS A 22 -10.63 12.78 -12.80
N GLY A 23 -10.72 14.02 -13.31
CA GLY A 23 -9.64 15.02 -13.19
C GLY A 23 -9.36 15.48 -11.76
N SER A 24 -10.25 15.23 -10.80
CA SER A 24 -10.03 15.49 -9.37
C SER A 24 -9.43 14.30 -8.62
N ALA A 25 -9.20 13.17 -9.30
CA ALA A 25 -8.60 12.00 -8.68
C ALA A 25 -7.10 12.19 -8.50
N SER A 26 -6.62 11.84 -7.31
CA SER A 26 -5.23 11.96 -6.91
C SER A 26 -4.66 10.59 -6.54
N LEU A 27 -3.36 10.39 -6.78
CA LEU A 27 -2.67 9.19 -6.35
C LEU A 27 -2.80 9.05 -4.82
N SER A 28 -3.35 7.93 -4.36
CA SER A 28 -3.65 7.69 -2.95
C SER A 28 -2.69 6.71 -2.34
N HIS A 29 -2.50 5.55 -2.99
CA HIS A 29 -1.68 4.50 -2.44
C HIS A 29 -1.17 3.52 -3.50
N PHE A 30 -0.13 2.77 -3.15
CA PHE A 30 0.27 1.55 -3.85
C PHE A 30 0.02 0.36 -2.96
N PHE A 31 -0.53 -0.71 -3.51
CA PHE A 31 -0.83 -1.95 -2.81
C PHE A 31 -0.12 -3.12 -3.49
N ALA A 32 0.42 -4.06 -2.73
CA ALA A 32 0.86 -5.33 -3.28
C ALA A 32 0.71 -6.44 -2.26
N GLN A 33 0.44 -7.67 -2.74
CA GLN A 33 0.41 -8.85 -1.89
C GLN A 33 1.83 -9.33 -1.62
N ILE A 34 2.07 -9.77 -0.39
CA ILE A 34 3.37 -10.30 0.05
C ILE A 34 3.19 -11.68 0.69
N ASN A 35 4.23 -12.51 0.58
CA ASN A 35 4.28 -13.80 1.26
C ASN A 35 4.84 -13.67 2.70
N ALA A 36 4.89 -14.79 3.42
CA ALA A 36 5.51 -14.87 4.75
C ALA A 36 6.97 -14.40 4.86
N LYS A 37 7.70 -14.30 3.75
CA LYS A 37 9.07 -13.76 3.68
C LYS A 37 9.09 -12.27 3.32
N LEU A 38 7.92 -11.63 3.26
CA LEU A 38 7.70 -10.26 2.82
C LEU A 38 8.09 -10.03 1.35
N GLU A 39 8.13 -11.08 0.52
CA GLU A 39 8.41 -10.98 -0.91
C GLU A 39 7.11 -10.74 -1.68
N LEU A 40 7.17 -9.92 -2.73
CA LEU A 40 6.03 -9.62 -3.59
C LEU A 40 5.49 -10.91 -4.23
N LYS A 41 4.21 -11.16 -3.99
CA LYS A 41 3.47 -12.31 -4.51
C LYS A 41 2.55 -11.91 -5.67
N SER A 42 2.26 -10.61 -5.79
CA SER A 42 1.51 -10.02 -6.90
C SER A 42 2.26 -8.80 -7.44
N SER A 43 1.87 -8.39 -8.64
CA SER A 43 2.17 -7.05 -9.16
C SER A 43 1.60 -5.98 -8.24
N TRP A 44 2.18 -4.79 -8.33
CA TRP A 44 1.67 -3.60 -7.65
C TRP A 44 0.33 -3.17 -8.26
N GLU A 45 -0.55 -2.72 -7.38
CA GLU A 45 -1.81 -2.09 -7.68
C GLU A 45 -1.72 -0.61 -7.27
N ILE A 46 -2.23 0.29 -8.10
CA ILE A 46 -2.16 1.75 -7.89
C ILE A 46 -3.55 2.26 -7.60
N GLY A 47 -3.77 2.75 -6.39
CA GLY A 47 -5.04 3.35 -5.97
C GLY A 47 -5.04 4.86 -6.22
N TYR A 48 -6.05 5.34 -6.94
CA TYR A 48 -6.37 6.75 -7.07
C TYR A 48 -7.65 7.07 -6.32
N TYR A 49 -7.60 8.08 -5.46
CA TYR A 49 -8.73 8.56 -4.69
C TYR A 49 -9.36 9.79 -5.33
N GLU A 50 -10.66 9.72 -5.57
CA GLU A 50 -11.48 10.81 -6.06
C GLU A 50 -12.26 11.43 -4.89
N LYS A 51 -11.87 12.64 -4.50
CA LYS A 51 -12.46 13.32 -3.33
C LYS A 51 -13.94 13.63 -3.51
N ASP A 52 -14.37 13.97 -4.73
CA ASP A 52 -15.74 14.37 -5.01
C ASP A 52 -16.72 13.18 -4.97
N ALA A 53 -16.25 11.99 -5.34
CA ALA A 53 -17.05 10.76 -5.34
C ALA A 53 -16.83 9.89 -4.09
N ASP A 54 -15.87 10.25 -3.24
CA ASP A 54 -15.33 9.45 -2.13
C ASP A 54 -15.00 8.00 -2.51
N LYS A 55 -14.47 7.80 -3.72
CA LYS A 55 -14.18 6.48 -4.30
C LYS A 55 -12.70 6.31 -4.54
N ILE A 56 -12.23 5.06 -4.43
CA ILE A 56 -10.90 4.67 -4.88
C ILE A 56 -11.04 3.81 -6.12
N THR A 57 -10.36 4.22 -7.19
CA THR A 57 -10.16 3.41 -8.39
C THR A 57 -8.79 2.76 -8.31
N VAL A 58 -8.72 1.44 -8.46
CA VAL A 58 -7.47 0.69 -8.38
C VAL A 58 -7.05 0.21 -9.77
N PHE A 59 -5.82 0.52 -10.16
CA PHE A 59 -5.21 0.07 -11.40
C PHE A 59 -4.26 -1.08 -11.11
N ARG A 60 -4.50 -2.23 -11.75
CA ARG A 60 -3.63 -3.40 -11.64
C ARG A 60 -2.82 -3.57 -12.92
N GLN A 61 -1.51 -3.75 -12.77
CA GLN A 61 -0.66 -4.07 -13.90
C GLN A 61 -0.89 -5.53 -14.35
N LEU A 62 -1.10 -5.71 -15.66
CA LEU A 62 -1.15 -6.98 -16.37
C LEU A 62 0.07 -7.12 -17.29
N ASP A 63 0.31 -8.31 -17.82
CA ASP A 63 1.44 -8.58 -18.73
C ASP A 63 1.45 -7.68 -19.98
N HIS A 64 0.27 -7.18 -20.40
CA HIS A 64 0.09 -6.36 -21.60
C HIS A 64 -0.81 -5.12 -21.37
N GLY A 65 -0.66 -4.44 -20.24
CA GLY A 65 -1.34 -3.16 -19.97
C GLY A 65 -1.84 -3.05 -18.54
N PHE A 66 -2.90 -2.27 -18.35
CA PHE A 66 -3.53 -2.07 -17.05
C PHE A 66 -5.00 -2.46 -17.05
N GLU A 67 -5.47 -2.96 -15.92
CA GLU A 67 -6.88 -3.21 -15.65
C GLU A 67 -7.37 -2.26 -14.56
N ILE A 68 -8.55 -1.68 -14.77
CA ILE A 68 -9.26 -0.95 -13.72
C ILE A 68 -10.08 -1.95 -12.93
N LYS A 69 -9.73 -2.14 -11.65
CA LYS A 69 -10.62 -2.80 -10.72
C LYS A 69 -11.80 -1.86 -10.40
N PRO A 70 -13.03 -2.38 -10.41
CA PRO A 70 -14.19 -1.60 -10.02
C PRO A 70 -13.96 -1.02 -8.61
N ALA A 71 -14.33 0.24 -8.43
CA ALA A 71 -14.13 0.95 -7.17
C ALA A 71 -14.80 0.18 -6.02
N ASP A 72 -13.99 -0.32 -5.10
CA ASP A 72 -14.48 -0.85 -3.83
C ASP A 72 -14.75 0.33 -2.89
N ASP A 73 -15.77 0.22 -2.05
CA ASP A 73 -16.01 1.19 -1.00
C ASP A 73 -14.76 1.27 -0.13
N VAL A 74 -14.19 2.48 -0.04
CA VAL A 74 -13.00 2.69 0.78
C VAL A 74 -13.39 2.36 2.20
N PHE A 75 -12.81 1.31 2.78
CA PHE A 75 -12.88 1.02 4.21
C PHE A 75 -12.15 2.12 4.99
N LYS A 76 -12.69 3.33 4.98
CA LYS A 76 -12.30 4.41 5.88
C LYS A 76 -13.01 4.13 7.20
N LYS A 77 -12.24 4.16 8.29
CA LYS A 77 -12.82 4.60 9.56
C LYS A 77 -13.16 6.09 9.35
N ASP A 78 -14.38 6.49 9.69
CA ASP A 78 -15.07 7.78 9.39
C ASP A 78 -14.28 9.11 9.44
N ASP A 79 -13.01 9.15 9.86
CA ASP A 79 -12.17 10.35 10.00
C ASP A 79 -10.84 10.30 9.20
N ALA A 80 -10.61 9.26 8.38
CA ALA A 80 -9.36 9.15 7.63
C ALA A 80 -9.38 10.02 6.35
N VAL A 81 -8.71 11.17 6.41
CA VAL A 81 -8.39 11.97 5.22
C VAL A 81 -7.41 11.18 4.36
N VAL A 82 -7.82 10.83 3.14
CA VAL A 82 -6.92 10.24 2.15
C VAL A 82 -6.12 11.37 1.54
N GLU A 83 -4.83 11.41 1.87
CA GLU A 83 -3.91 12.40 1.35
C GLU A 83 -3.32 11.96 0.02
N GLN A 84 -2.95 12.95 -0.78
CA GLN A 84 -2.24 12.70 -2.03
C GLN A 84 -0.86 12.17 -1.72
N LEU A 85 -0.56 10.99 -2.25
CA LEU A 85 0.77 10.40 -2.19
C LEU A 85 1.70 11.14 -3.15
N SER A 86 2.66 11.88 -2.60
CA SER A 86 3.79 12.40 -3.38
C SER A 86 4.96 11.42 -3.33
N LEU A 87 5.51 11.10 -4.50
CA LEU A 87 6.74 10.30 -4.61
C LEU A 87 8.00 11.14 -4.41
N ASP A 88 7.90 12.48 -4.33
CA ASP A 88 9.05 13.37 -4.18
C ASP A 88 9.81 13.16 -2.85
N SER A 89 9.10 12.73 -1.81
CA SER A 89 9.66 12.46 -0.48
C SER A 89 10.03 10.99 -0.25
N LEU A 90 9.97 10.14 -1.28
CA LEU A 90 10.25 8.71 -1.17
C LEU A 90 11.76 8.43 -1.23
N ASN A 91 12.43 8.48 -0.07
CA ASN A 91 13.84 8.10 0.04
C ASN A 91 14.04 6.58 0.19
N VAL A 92 13.09 5.91 0.85
CA VAL A 92 13.16 4.48 1.16
C VAL A 92 12.30 3.72 0.16
N HIS A 93 12.97 3.04 -0.77
CA HIS A 93 12.33 2.13 -1.71
C HIS A 93 11.84 0.85 -1.04
N PHE A 94 10.94 0.13 -1.73
CA PHE A 94 10.35 -1.12 -1.26
C PHE A 94 11.40 -2.12 -0.75
N GLU A 95 12.52 -2.32 -1.46
CA GLU A 95 13.57 -3.26 -1.05
C GLU A 95 14.15 -2.91 0.33
N LYS A 96 14.40 -1.62 0.58
CA LYS A 96 14.91 -1.15 1.87
C LYS A 96 13.84 -1.27 2.96
N ALA A 97 12.60 -0.89 2.65
CA ALA A 97 11.48 -1.05 3.57
C ALA A 97 11.22 -2.53 3.91
N GLN A 98 11.39 -3.43 2.95
CA GLN A 98 11.28 -4.88 3.11
C GLN A 98 12.38 -5.42 4.03
N GLU A 99 13.63 -5.00 3.85
CA GLU A 99 14.73 -5.36 4.76
C GLU A 99 14.43 -4.94 6.20
N ILE A 100 14.04 -3.66 6.39
CA ILE A 100 13.72 -3.12 7.71
C ILE A 100 12.55 -3.89 8.32
N ALA A 101 11.48 -4.13 7.55
CA ALA A 101 10.35 -4.93 8.00
C ALA A 101 10.80 -6.34 8.41
N ARG A 102 11.64 -7.01 7.60
CA ARG A 102 12.12 -8.37 7.88
C ARG A 102 12.94 -8.46 9.16
N GLU A 103 13.68 -7.41 9.51
CA GLU A 103 14.39 -7.32 10.79
C GLU A 103 13.45 -6.98 11.95
N LYS A 104 12.49 -6.07 11.73
CA LYS A 104 11.60 -5.56 12.77
C LYS A 104 10.47 -6.52 13.13
N PHE A 105 9.94 -7.29 12.19
CA PHE A 105 8.88 -8.26 12.47
C PHE A 105 9.27 -9.30 13.54
N PRO A 106 10.41 -10.00 13.45
CA PRO A 106 10.85 -10.94 14.50
C PRO A 106 11.27 -10.22 15.79
N GLU A 107 11.74 -8.96 15.72
CA GLU A 107 12.06 -8.15 16.90
C GLU A 107 10.79 -7.76 17.68
N LEU A 108 9.75 -7.32 16.97
CA LEU A 108 8.48 -6.87 17.54
C LEU A 108 7.55 -8.03 17.90
N PHE A 109 7.57 -9.11 17.11
CA PHE A 109 6.70 -10.27 17.24
C PHE A 109 7.49 -11.59 17.26
N PRO A 110 8.41 -11.80 18.21
CA PRO A 110 9.29 -12.97 18.24
C PRO A 110 8.56 -14.31 18.44
N LYS A 111 7.31 -14.26 18.94
CA LYS A 111 6.48 -15.44 19.18
C LYS A 111 5.58 -15.80 18.00
N GLU A 112 5.50 -14.92 17.00
CA GLU A 112 4.57 -15.06 15.90
C GLU A 112 5.29 -15.59 14.66
N THR A 113 4.63 -16.53 13.97
CA THR A 113 5.09 -16.95 12.65
C THR A 113 4.37 -16.11 11.61
N LEU A 114 5.13 -15.31 10.86
CA LEU A 114 4.59 -14.52 9.75
C LEU A 114 3.93 -15.44 8.73
N GLY A 115 2.75 -15.06 8.26
CA GLY A 115 2.08 -15.67 7.12
C GLY A 115 1.98 -14.68 5.97
N ASP A 116 1.09 -14.97 5.04
CA ASP A 116 0.85 -14.10 3.90
C ASP A 116 0.15 -12.80 4.32
N GLY A 117 0.33 -11.77 3.51
CA GLY A 117 -0.17 -10.44 3.82
C GLY A 117 -0.13 -9.51 2.62
N PHE A 118 -0.07 -8.23 2.90
CA PHE A 118 0.04 -7.18 1.91
C PHE A 118 0.84 -5.99 2.45
N VAL A 119 1.37 -5.21 1.52
CA VAL A 119 2.05 -3.96 1.79
C VAL A 119 1.29 -2.83 1.12
N ILE A 120 1.14 -1.71 1.82
CA ILE A 120 0.49 -0.51 1.32
C ILE A 120 1.42 0.68 1.50
N LEU A 121 1.82 1.33 0.42
CA LEU A 121 2.45 2.64 0.44
C LEU A 121 1.35 3.70 0.39
N GLN A 122 1.19 4.49 1.44
CA GLN A 122 0.16 5.53 1.51
C GLN A 122 0.71 6.79 2.17
N ALA A 123 0.16 7.94 1.83
CA ALA A 123 0.42 9.18 2.56
C ALA A 123 -0.52 9.30 3.77
N PHE A 124 0.03 9.68 4.91
CA PHE A 124 -0.70 9.92 6.14
C PHE A 124 -0.03 11.05 6.93
N LYS A 125 -0.77 12.14 7.21
CA LYS A 125 -0.25 13.32 7.93
C LYS A 125 0.98 13.94 7.26
N GLU A 126 0.92 14.13 5.95
CA GLU A 126 1.98 14.67 5.10
C GLU A 126 3.25 13.80 5.04
N GLN A 127 3.19 12.57 5.57
CA GLN A 127 4.28 11.61 5.56
C GLN A 127 3.92 10.40 4.72
N VAL A 128 4.88 9.94 3.93
CA VAL A 128 4.72 8.72 3.15
C VAL A 128 5.10 7.53 4.02
N LEU A 129 4.20 6.57 4.18
CA LEU A 129 4.38 5.40 5.04
C LEU A 129 4.22 4.10 4.27
N TRP A 130 5.13 3.18 4.52
CA TRP A 130 5.02 1.77 4.16
C TRP A 130 4.30 1.02 5.28
N ASN A 131 3.06 0.62 5.04
CA ASN A 131 2.28 -0.19 5.96
C ASN A 131 2.33 -1.67 5.54
N PHE A 132 3.08 -2.48 6.28
CA PHE A 132 3.13 -3.93 6.12
C PHE A 132 2.11 -4.58 7.04
N THR A 133 1.12 -5.24 6.45
CA THR A 133 0.11 -6.02 7.19
C THR A 133 0.27 -7.49 6.85
N VAL A 134 0.58 -8.32 7.83
CA VAL A 134 0.71 -9.77 7.65
C VAL A 134 -0.19 -10.50 8.62
N ILE A 135 -0.74 -11.62 8.16
CA ILE A 135 -1.57 -12.49 8.99
C ILE A 135 -0.66 -13.57 9.53
N SER A 136 -0.45 -13.60 10.85
CA SER A 136 0.33 -14.65 11.48
C SER A 136 -0.42 -15.99 11.44
N LYS A 137 0.31 -17.10 11.61
CA LYS A 137 -0.30 -18.43 11.73
C LYS A 137 -1.23 -18.58 12.93
N SER A 138 -1.10 -17.72 13.94
CA SER A 138 -2.00 -17.67 15.09
C SER A 138 -3.26 -16.83 14.83
N LEU A 139 -3.51 -16.45 13.57
CA LEU A 139 -4.63 -15.59 13.14
C LEU A 139 -4.58 -14.21 13.82
N GLN A 140 -3.40 -13.59 13.83
CA GLN A 140 -3.23 -12.20 14.25
C GLN A 140 -2.79 -11.34 13.07
N PHE A 141 -3.42 -10.17 12.89
CA PHE A 141 -2.92 -9.15 11.99
C PHE A 141 -1.78 -8.40 12.64
N LEU A 142 -0.58 -8.58 12.11
CA LEU A 142 0.62 -7.83 12.49
C LEU A 142 0.80 -6.70 11.48
N ASN A 143 0.61 -5.47 11.95
CA ASN A 143 0.74 -4.26 11.17
C ASN A 143 2.01 -3.54 11.59
N VAL A 144 2.86 -3.15 10.64
CA VAL A 144 4.09 -2.39 10.86
C VAL A 144 4.11 -1.24 9.86
N LYS A 145 4.12 -0.01 10.36
CA LYS A 145 4.24 1.22 9.57
C LYS A 145 5.67 1.71 9.63
N ILE A 146 6.27 1.91 8.46
CA ILE A 146 7.66 2.37 8.30
C ILE A 146 7.64 3.68 7.51
N GLY A 147 8.29 4.72 8.00
CA GLY A 147 8.45 5.99 7.28
C GLY A 147 9.23 5.79 6.00
N ALA A 148 8.68 6.20 4.86
CA ALA A 148 9.36 6.12 3.57
C ALA A 148 10.39 7.25 3.37
N ASP A 149 10.39 8.25 4.25
CA ASP A 149 11.35 9.35 4.31
C ASP A 149 12.60 9.00 5.14
N SER A 150 12.38 8.36 6.30
CA SER A 150 13.38 8.10 7.33
C SER A 150 13.81 6.64 7.44
N GLY A 151 12.94 5.70 7.03
CA GLY A 151 13.14 4.26 7.24
C GLY A 151 12.88 3.80 8.67
N ASN A 152 12.34 4.66 9.54
CA ASN A 152 12.04 4.30 10.92
C ASN A 152 10.66 3.64 11.03
N VAL A 153 10.49 2.77 12.03
CA VAL A 153 9.17 2.22 12.36
C VAL A 153 8.38 3.28 13.10
N GLU A 154 7.35 3.83 12.45
CA GLU A 154 6.46 4.85 13.00
C GLU A 154 5.41 4.25 13.93
N SER A 155 4.95 3.03 13.64
CA SER A 155 3.93 2.36 14.45
C SER A 155 3.95 0.85 14.21
N HIS A 156 3.59 0.07 15.22
CA HIS A 156 3.34 -1.36 15.08
C HIS A 156 2.12 -1.76 15.90
N GLN A 157 1.32 -2.70 15.39
CA GLN A 157 0.11 -3.18 16.05
C GLN A 157 -0.15 -4.64 15.74
N ALA A 158 -0.41 -5.45 16.76
CA ALA A 158 -0.97 -6.79 16.60
C ALA A 158 -2.46 -6.76 16.97
N VAL A 159 -3.32 -7.21 16.06
CA VAL A 159 -4.76 -7.36 16.30
C VAL A 159 -5.12 -8.82 16.15
N SER A 160 -5.66 -9.44 17.19
CA SER A 160 -6.13 -10.83 17.10
C SER A 160 -7.46 -10.89 16.35
N LEU A 161 -7.59 -11.81 15.40
CA LEU A 161 -8.85 -12.08 14.69
C LEU A 161 -9.85 -12.85 15.56
N VAL A 162 -9.37 -13.55 16.59
CA VAL A 162 -10.21 -14.33 17.50
C VAL A 162 -10.70 -13.40 18.61
N GLN A 163 -11.95 -12.93 18.51
CA GLN A 163 -12.64 -12.33 19.64
C GLN A 163 -12.92 -13.44 20.67
N SER A 164 -12.43 -13.28 21.89
CA SER A 164 -12.78 -14.13 23.04
C SER A 164 -14.08 -13.64 23.66
#